data_AF-A0A2N2SVQ4-F1
#
_entry.id   AF-A0A2N2SVQ4-F1
#
_cell.length_a   1.000
_cell.length_b   1.000
_cell.length_c   1.000
_cell.angle_alpha   90.00
_cell.angle_beta   90.00
_cell.angle_gamma   90.00
#
_symmetry.space_group_name_H-M   'P 1'
#
loop_
_entity.id
_entity.type
_entity.pdbx_description
1 polymer ?
#
loop_
_entity_poly.entity_id
_entity_poly.type
_entity_poly.pdbx_seq_one_letter_code
_entity_poly.pdbx_strand_id
1 'polypeptide(L)'
;FREDLYYRLAEIVVDIPPLRAREGDAILLAHAFVQRFAAENGRGSMHLAEDAIPALEAHAWPGNVRELENCLKRAVIMADGNRITAEDLGLESADEDLEMLNLRQVRDEAERRAVVRVIARTNGNIAKAAEVLGVSRPSLYDLMNRLGLKKEN
;
A
#
# COMPACT_ATOMS: atom_id res chain seq x y z
N PHE A 1 2.67 -5.30 23.74
CA PHE A 1 2.96 -6.53 22.98
C PHE A 1 3.72 -7.49 23.90
N ARG A 2 3.34 -8.77 23.97
CA ARG A 2 4.00 -9.79 24.82
C ARG A 2 5.09 -10.48 24.00
N GLU A 3 6.36 -10.32 24.39
CA GLU A 3 7.53 -10.93 23.72
C GLU A 3 7.50 -12.47 23.74
N ASP A 4 6.97 -13.07 24.81
CA ASP A 4 6.82 -14.54 24.98
C ASP A 4 6.14 -15.23 23.78
N LEU A 5 5.16 -14.57 23.17
CA LEU A 5 4.35 -15.18 22.10
C LEU A 5 5.11 -15.21 20.77
N TYR A 6 5.97 -14.22 20.52
CA TYR A 6 6.79 -14.15 19.30
C TYR A 6 7.78 -15.31 19.24
N TYR A 7 8.45 -15.61 20.37
CA TYR A 7 9.42 -16.71 20.43
C TYR A 7 8.78 -18.11 20.36
N ARG A 8 7.49 -18.25 20.70
CA ARG A 8 6.76 -19.52 20.55
C ARG A 8 6.15 -19.72 19.16
N LEU A 9 5.90 -18.65 18.40
CA LEU A 9 5.34 -18.70 17.05
C LEU A 9 6.41 -18.68 15.96
N ALA A 10 7.60 -18.14 16.24
CA ALA A 10 8.68 -17.98 15.25
C ALA A 10 9.67 -19.17 15.19
N GLU A 11 9.26 -20.38 15.60
CA GLU A 11 10.11 -21.57 15.52
C GLU A 11 10.40 -21.98 14.06
N ILE A 12 9.47 -21.69 13.15
CA ILE A 12 9.66 -21.83 11.70
C ILE A 12 9.13 -20.54 11.03
N VAL A 13 10.02 -19.79 10.39
CA VAL A 13 9.67 -18.59 9.62
C VAL A 13 9.60 -18.96 8.14
N VAL A 14 8.41 -18.83 7.54
CA VAL A 14 8.23 -18.95 6.09
C VAL A 14 8.22 -17.54 5.51
N ASP A 15 9.25 -17.19 4.75
CA ASP A 15 9.28 -15.93 4.01
C ASP A 15 8.41 -16.05 2.76
N ILE A 16 7.44 -15.15 2.61
CA ILE A 16 6.54 -15.13 1.45
C ILE A 16 6.99 -13.96 0.57
N PRO A 17 7.62 -14.23 -0.59
CA PRO A 17 8.12 -13.15 -1.44
C PRO A 17 6.96 -12.31 -1.98
N PRO A 18 7.14 -10.99 -2.10
CA PRO A 18 6.16 -10.11 -2.72
C PRO A 18 5.99 -10.46 -4.20
N LEU A 19 4.85 -10.10 -4.78
CA LEU A 19 4.50 -10.46 -6.17
C LEU A 19 5.55 -9.97 -7.18
N ARG A 20 6.10 -8.78 -6.99
CA ARG A 20 7.19 -8.22 -7.83
C ARG A 20 8.49 -9.03 -7.84
N ALA A 21 8.73 -9.87 -6.83
CA ALA A 21 9.91 -10.73 -6.78
C ALA A 21 9.66 -12.09 -7.46
N ARG A 22 8.46 -12.29 -8.03
CA ARG A 22 7.98 -13.52 -8.64
C ARG A 22 7.62 -13.22 -10.10
N GLU A 23 8.64 -13.13 -10.94
CA GLU A 23 8.48 -12.82 -12.37
C GLU A 23 7.47 -13.78 -13.03
N GLY A 24 6.52 -13.23 -13.80
CA GLY A 24 5.47 -13.99 -14.48
C GLY A 24 4.26 -14.41 -13.63
N ASP A 25 4.36 -14.41 -12.29
CA ASP A 25 3.24 -14.81 -11.42
C ASP A 25 2.07 -13.82 -11.52
N ALA A 26 2.34 -12.54 -11.75
CA ALA A 26 1.30 -11.52 -11.94
C ALA A 26 0.39 -11.86 -13.13
N ILE A 27 0.97 -12.26 -14.26
CA ILE A 27 0.23 -12.67 -15.47
C ILE A 27 -0.54 -13.97 -15.23
N LEU A 28 0.10 -14.97 -14.63
CA LEU A 28 -0.54 -16.25 -14.31
C LEU A 28 -1.77 -16.06 -13.42
N LEU A 29 -1.62 -15.29 -12.35
CA LEU A 29 -2.72 -14.94 -11.45
C LEU A 29 -3.77 -14.11 -12.17
N ALA A 30 -3.36 -13.20 -13.06
CA ALA A 30 -4.29 -12.36 -13.80
C ALA A 30 -5.23 -13.20 -14.67
N HIS A 31 -4.71 -14.16 -15.42
CA HIS A 31 -5.53 -15.09 -16.19
C HIS A 31 -6.53 -15.86 -15.31
N ALA A 32 -6.08 -16.37 -14.16
CA ALA A 32 -6.95 -17.10 -13.23
C ALA A 32 -8.08 -16.22 -12.67
N PHE A 33 -7.76 -14.98 -12.28
CA PHE A 33 -8.74 -14.03 -11.75
C PHE A 33 -9.75 -13.57 -12.80
N VAL A 34 -9.30 -13.30 -14.03
CA VAL A 34 -10.21 -12.92 -15.14
C VAL A 34 -11.23 -14.03 -15.38
N GLN A 35 -10.80 -15.29 -15.47
CA GLN A 35 -11.72 -16.41 -15.68
C GLN A 35 -12.72 -16.56 -14.52
N ARG A 36 -12.22 -16.48 -13.28
CA ARG A 36 -13.07 -16.57 -12.08
C ARG A 36 -14.11 -15.45 -12.05
N PHE A 37 -13.69 -14.21 -12.21
CA PHE A 37 -14.59 -13.06 -12.12
C PHE A 37 -15.53 -12.93 -13.31
N ALA A 38 -15.12 -13.33 -14.51
CA ALA A 38 -16.01 -13.37 -15.66
C ALA A 38 -17.15 -14.39 -15.45
N ALA A 39 -16.85 -15.55 -14.85
CA ALA A 39 -17.86 -16.53 -14.46
C ALA A 39 -18.81 -16.00 -13.37
N GLU A 40 -18.27 -15.36 -12.32
CA GLU A 40 -19.06 -14.77 -11.23
C GLU A 40 -20.00 -13.65 -11.70
N ASN A 41 -19.60 -12.88 -12.72
CA ASN A 41 -20.39 -11.78 -13.28
C ASN A 41 -21.23 -12.17 -14.50
N GLY A 42 -21.24 -13.45 -14.90
CA GLY A 42 -22.01 -13.92 -16.06
C GLY A 42 -21.54 -13.37 -17.41
N ARG A 43 -20.27 -12.94 -17.52
CA ARG A 43 -19.68 -12.28 -18.70
C ARG A 43 -19.09 -13.26 -19.74
N GLY A 44 -19.26 -14.58 -19.55
CA GLY A 44 -18.69 -15.60 -20.42
C GLY A 44 -17.16 -15.65 -20.33
N SER A 45 -16.49 -16.13 -21.38
CA SER A 45 -15.03 -16.18 -21.43
C SER A 45 -14.43 -14.82 -21.78
N MET A 46 -13.78 -14.18 -20.80
CA MET A 46 -13.02 -12.94 -21.01
C MET A 46 -11.52 -13.22 -21.11
N HIS A 47 -10.80 -12.35 -21.82
CA HIS A 47 -9.36 -12.49 -22.05
C HIS A 47 -8.64 -11.15 -21.86
N LEU A 48 -7.37 -11.19 -21.46
CA LEU A 48 -6.49 -10.02 -21.48
C LEU A 48 -6.12 -9.70 -22.93
N ALA A 49 -6.18 -8.43 -23.30
CA ALA A 49 -5.69 -7.94 -24.57
C ALA A 49 -4.15 -7.83 -24.56
N GLU A 50 -3.57 -7.67 -25.74
CA GLU A 50 -2.11 -7.68 -25.94
C GLU A 50 -1.40 -6.49 -25.26
N ASP A 51 -2.10 -5.37 -25.10
CA ASP A 51 -1.67 -4.17 -24.39
C ASP A 51 -1.81 -4.28 -22.86
N ALA A 52 -2.72 -5.11 -22.36
CA ALA A 52 -2.94 -5.32 -20.92
C ALA A 52 -1.80 -6.11 -20.25
N ILE A 53 -1.20 -7.06 -20.97
CA ILE A 53 -0.08 -7.89 -20.49
C ILE A 53 1.13 -7.04 -20.08
N PRO A 54 1.70 -6.18 -20.95
CA PRO A 54 2.85 -5.36 -20.57
C PRO A 54 2.51 -4.36 -19.45
N ALA A 55 1.27 -3.89 -19.35
CA ALA A 55 0.84 -3.02 -18.25
C ALA A 55 0.85 -3.78 -16.89
N LEU A 56 0.39 -5.04 -16.88
CA LEU A 56 0.43 -5.89 -15.67
C LEU A 56 1.86 -6.24 -15.24
N GLU A 57 2.77 -6.45 -16.21
CA GLU A 57 4.18 -6.76 -15.95
C GLU A 57 4.96 -5.54 -15.47
N ALA A 58 4.68 -4.36 -16.03
CA ALA A 58 5.37 -3.13 -15.67
C ALA A 58 4.98 -2.61 -14.27
N HIS A 59 3.81 -2.97 -13.76
CA HIS A 59 3.31 -2.50 -12.48
C HIS A 59 4.01 -3.20 -11.30
N ALA A 60 4.41 -2.44 -10.28
CA ALA A 60 5.19 -2.96 -9.14
C ALA A 60 4.36 -3.74 -8.09
N TRP A 61 3.03 -3.64 -8.17
CA TRP A 61 2.07 -4.27 -7.26
C TRP A 61 2.42 -4.05 -5.76
N PRO A 62 2.47 -2.80 -5.27
CA PRO A 62 2.74 -2.50 -3.87
C PRO A 62 1.79 -3.21 -2.90
N GLY A 63 0.52 -3.42 -3.29
CA GLY A 63 -0.48 -4.20 -2.55
C GLY A 63 -0.47 -5.71 -2.85
N ASN A 64 0.55 -6.21 -3.56
CA ASN A 64 0.73 -7.61 -3.96
C ASN A 64 -0.53 -8.20 -4.63
N VAL A 65 -0.81 -9.48 -4.36
CA VAL A 65 -1.92 -10.24 -4.95
C VAL A 65 -3.29 -9.58 -4.68
N ARG A 66 -3.47 -8.91 -3.54
CA ARG A 66 -4.74 -8.28 -3.18
C ARG A 66 -5.07 -7.08 -4.07
N GLU A 67 -4.06 -6.31 -4.43
CA GLU A 67 -4.20 -5.21 -5.38
C GLU A 67 -4.51 -5.73 -6.79
N LEU A 68 -3.74 -6.72 -7.26
CA LEU A 68 -3.98 -7.39 -8.54
C LEU A 68 -5.41 -7.93 -8.64
N GLU A 69 -5.88 -8.62 -7.59
CA GLU A 69 -7.23 -9.16 -7.51
C GLU A 69 -8.30 -8.07 -7.65
N ASN A 70 -8.16 -6.97 -6.91
CA ASN A 70 -9.12 -5.86 -6.97
C ASN A 70 -9.11 -5.14 -8.31
N CYS A 71 -7.91 -4.92 -8.88
CA CYS A 71 -7.72 -4.32 -10.21
C CYS A 71 -8.49 -5.12 -11.27
N LEU A 72 -8.27 -6.44 -11.33
CA LEU A 72 -8.90 -7.30 -12.32
C LEU A 72 -10.40 -7.49 -12.09
N LYS A 73 -10.84 -7.49 -10.83
CA LYS A 73 -12.27 -7.51 -10.52
C LYS A 73 -12.98 -6.27 -11.08
N ARG A 74 -12.36 -5.08 -10.94
CA ARG A 74 -12.87 -3.84 -11.54
C ARG A 74 -12.82 -3.91 -13.07
N ALA A 75 -11.71 -4.35 -13.64
CA ALA A 75 -11.52 -4.43 -15.09
C ALA A 75 -12.56 -5.33 -15.77
N VAL A 76 -12.92 -6.47 -15.16
CA VAL A 76 -13.99 -7.35 -15.68
C VAL A 76 -15.36 -6.65 -15.75
N ILE A 77 -15.65 -5.76 -14.80
CA ILE A 77 -16.91 -4.99 -14.75
C ILE A 77 -16.89 -3.87 -15.79
N MET A 78 -15.75 -3.19 -15.93
CA MET A 78 -15.60 -1.99 -16.76
C MET A 78 -15.38 -2.30 -18.25
N ALA A 79 -14.75 -3.43 -18.56
CA ALA A 79 -14.41 -3.77 -19.93
C ALA A 79 -15.63 -3.74 -20.86
N ASP A 80 -15.45 -3.20 -22.05
CA ASP A 80 -16.45 -3.28 -23.11
C ASP A 80 -16.25 -4.56 -23.91
N GLY A 81 -17.15 -5.53 -23.71
CA GLY A 81 -17.11 -6.84 -24.38
C GLY A 81 -16.33 -7.91 -23.61
N ASN A 82 -15.54 -8.71 -24.33
CA ASN A 82 -14.86 -9.90 -23.80
C ASN A 82 -13.32 -9.76 -23.68
N ARG A 83 -12.81 -8.54 -23.87
CA ARG A 83 -11.38 -8.22 -23.82
C ARG A 83 -11.14 -7.15 -22.77
N ILE A 84 -10.15 -7.38 -21.91
CA ILE A 84 -9.66 -6.40 -20.92
C ILE A 84 -8.42 -5.75 -21.50
N THR A 85 -8.50 -4.45 -21.75
CA THR A 85 -7.42 -3.60 -22.29
C THR A 85 -6.59 -2.99 -21.16
N ALA A 86 -5.48 -2.35 -21.50
CA ALA A 86 -4.67 -1.61 -20.51
C ALA A 86 -5.48 -0.49 -19.83
N GLU A 87 -6.39 0.16 -20.56
CA GLU A 87 -7.26 1.21 -20.05
C GLU A 87 -8.24 0.67 -18.99
N ASP A 88 -8.81 -0.52 -19.22
CA ASP A 88 -9.74 -1.16 -18.29
C ASP A 88 -9.08 -1.54 -16.95
N LEU A 89 -7.78 -1.85 -16.99
CA LEU A 89 -7.00 -2.11 -15.78
C LEU A 89 -6.87 -0.84 -14.93
N GLY A 90 -6.85 0.34 -15.58
CA GLY A 90 -6.64 1.64 -14.96
C GLY A 90 -5.39 1.63 -14.07
N LEU A 91 -4.32 0.98 -14.57
CA LEU A 91 -3.00 0.98 -13.97
C LEU A 91 -2.28 2.21 -14.51
N GLU A 92 -2.19 3.22 -13.64
CA GLU A 92 -1.47 4.44 -13.94
C GLU A 92 0.02 4.12 -14.12
N SER A 93 0.65 4.70 -15.14
CA SER A 93 2.10 4.63 -15.31
C SER A 93 2.78 5.15 -14.04
N ALA A 94 3.89 4.52 -13.65
CA ALA A 94 4.63 4.74 -12.39
C ALA A 94 5.00 6.20 -12.03
N ASP A 95 4.70 7.18 -12.89
CA ASP A 95 4.83 8.61 -12.62
C ASP A 95 3.72 9.17 -11.70
N GLU A 96 2.52 8.59 -11.63
CA GLU A 96 1.48 9.06 -10.68
C GLU A 96 1.74 8.57 -9.24
N ASP A 97 2.47 7.47 -9.06
CA ASP A 97 2.99 7.06 -7.75
C ASP A 97 4.07 8.04 -7.22
N LEU A 98 4.76 8.79 -8.10
CA LEU A 98 5.61 9.92 -7.68
C LEU A 98 4.78 11.13 -7.23
N GLU A 99 3.55 11.30 -7.73
CA GLU A 99 2.60 12.29 -7.20
C GLU A 99 1.98 11.84 -5.86
N MET A 100 1.78 10.54 -5.63
CA MET A 100 1.38 9.98 -4.32
C MET A 100 2.55 9.87 -3.31
N LEU A 101 3.80 9.91 -3.78
CA LEU A 101 5.01 10.07 -2.96
C LEU A 101 5.49 11.52 -3.01
N ASN A 102 4.62 12.48 -2.71
CA ASN A 102 5.08 13.84 -2.48
C ASN A 102 6.12 13.81 -1.33
N LEU A 103 7.35 14.30 -1.57
CA LEU A 103 8.40 14.42 -0.54
C LEU A 103 7.86 15.05 0.75
N ARG A 104 6.88 15.96 0.64
CA ARG A 104 6.15 16.53 1.76
C ARG A 104 5.39 15.49 2.57
N GLN A 105 4.66 14.57 1.95
CA GLN A 105 3.91 13.52 2.63
C GLN A 105 4.85 12.48 3.28
N VAL A 106 5.94 12.10 2.60
CA VAL A 106 6.97 11.19 3.18
C VAL A 106 7.64 11.83 4.39
N ARG A 107 7.98 13.12 4.30
CA ARG A 107 8.52 13.89 5.44
C ARG A 107 7.50 14.02 6.56
N ASP A 108 6.25 14.35 6.25
CA ASP A 108 5.20 14.54 7.25
C ASP A 108 4.88 13.23 7.99
N GLU A 109 4.94 12.07 7.32
CA GLU A 109 4.77 10.75 7.94
C GLU A 109 6.00 10.32 8.76
N ALA A 110 7.22 10.66 8.31
CA ALA A 110 8.43 10.46 9.10
C ALA A 110 8.42 11.32 10.38
N GLU A 111 8.02 12.59 10.26
CA GLU A 111 7.86 13.53 11.38
C GLU A 111 6.77 13.05 12.35
N ARG A 112 5.61 12.60 11.84
CA ARG A 112 4.53 12.01 12.67
C ARG A 112 5.04 10.85 13.51
N ARG A 113 5.72 9.89 12.89
CA ARG A 113 6.25 8.72 13.61
C ARG A 113 7.29 9.10 14.66
N ALA A 114 8.16 10.06 14.37
CA ALA A 114 9.17 10.55 15.33
C ALA A 114 8.52 11.22 16.55
N VAL A 115 7.57 12.13 16.32
CA VAL A 115 6.85 12.86 17.38
C VAL A 115 6.08 11.91 18.28
N VAL A 116 5.28 11.00 17.70
CA VAL A 116 4.48 10.03 18.47
C VAL A 116 5.38 9.12 19.32
N ARG A 117 6.48 8.62 18.74
CA ARG A 117 7.42 7.74 19.45
C ARG A 117 8.08 8.43 20.64
N VAL A 118 8.50 9.68 20.47
CA VAL A 118 9.18 10.42 21.55
C VAL A 118 8.20 10.81 22.65
N ILE A 119 7.00 11.29 22.31
CA ILE A 119 5.96 11.62 23.29
C ILE A 119 5.56 10.39 24.12
N ALA A 120 5.44 9.22 23.48
CA ALA A 120 5.16 7.97 24.20
C ALA A 120 6.28 7.60 25.18
N ARG A 121 7.55 7.76 24.79
CA ARG A 121 8.72 7.49 25.65
C ARG A 121 8.90 8.49 26.79
N THR A 122 8.44 9.72 26.61
CA THR A 122 8.48 10.76 27.66
C THR A 122 7.21 10.82 28.49
N ASN A 123 6.30 9.85 28.32
CA ASN A 123 5.03 9.74 29.04
C ASN A 123 4.17 11.01 28.94
N GLY A 124 4.17 11.65 27.76
CA GLY A 124 3.42 12.89 27.51
C GLY A 124 4.12 14.17 27.98
N ASN A 125 5.34 14.11 28.51
CA ASN A 125 6.09 15.30 28.89
C ASN A 125 6.63 16.03 27.64
N ILE A 126 5.94 17.11 27.25
CA ILE A 126 6.22 17.91 26.04
C ILE A 126 7.59 18.62 26.13
N ALA A 127 7.98 19.09 27.31
CA ALA A 127 9.28 19.75 27.51
C ALA A 127 10.44 18.79 27.22
N LYS A 128 10.35 17.58 27.75
CA LYS A 128 11.36 16.53 27.54
C LYS A 128 11.32 15.96 26.12
N ALA A 129 10.13 15.90 25.51
CA ALA A 129 9.98 15.46 24.12
C ALA A 129 10.62 16.44 23.14
N ALA A 130 10.45 17.76 23.36
CA ALA A 130 11.04 18.80 22.54
C ALA A 130 12.58 18.77 22.60
N GLU A 131 13.14 18.58 23.80
CA GLU A 131 14.58 18.43 24.02
C GLU A 131 15.15 17.22 23.26
N VAL A 132 14.49 16.05 23.37
CA VAL A 132 14.92 14.82 22.68
C VAL A 132 14.79 14.91 21.16
N LEU A 133 13.79 15.65 20.66
CA LEU A 133 13.60 15.91 19.23
C LEU A 133 14.48 17.05 18.70
N GLY A 134 15.22 17.76 19.56
CA GLY A 134 16.08 18.87 19.18
C GLY A 134 15.32 20.12 18.71
N VAL A 135 14.08 20.32 19.14
CA VAL A 135 13.21 21.43 18.72
C VAL A 135 12.74 22.26 19.91
N SER A 136 12.30 23.49 19.65
CA SER A 136 11.69 24.33 20.69
C SER A 136 10.30 23.81 21.08
N ARG A 137 9.84 24.09 22.31
CA ARG A 137 8.49 23.71 22.76
C ARG A 137 7.39 24.29 21.85
N PRO A 138 7.41 25.58 21.45
CA PRO A 138 6.44 26.13 20.50
C PRO A 138 6.43 25.35 19.16
N SER A 139 7.61 25.05 18.61
CA SER A 139 7.72 24.30 17.35
C SER A 139 7.13 22.89 17.46
N LEU A 140 7.27 22.22 18.62
CA LEU A 140 6.65 20.93 18.86
C LEU A 140 5.12 21.02 18.94
N TYR A 141 4.58 22.08 19.57
CA TYR A 141 3.13 22.32 19.59
C TYR A 141 2.57 22.57 18.18
N ASP A 142 3.25 23.39 17.38
CA ASP A 142 2.86 23.66 16.00
C ASP A 142 2.91 22.38 15.15
N LEU A 143 3.95 21.56 15.35
CA LEU A 143 4.10 20.27 14.69
C LEU A 143 2.97 19.30 15.06
N MET A 144 2.61 19.21 16.34
CA MET A 144 1.49 18.38 16.81
C MET A 144 0.14 18.86 16.27
N ASN A 145 -0.07 20.17 16.18
CA ASN A 145 -1.29 20.75 15.60
C ASN A 145 -1.38 20.46 14.10
N ARG A 146 -0.29 20.66 13.35
CA ARG A 146 -0.21 20.36 11.91
C ARG A 146 -0.48 18.89 11.60
N LEU A 147 -0.04 17.99 12.49
CA LEU A 147 -0.24 16.54 12.36
C LEU A 147 -1.56 16.05 12.96
N GLY A 148 -2.41 16.92 13.50
CA GLY A 148 -3.68 16.51 14.12
C GLY A 148 -3.51 15.60 15.34
N LEU A 149 -2.36 15.66 16.03
CA LEU A 149 -2.05 14.88 17.23
C LEU A 149 -2.58 15.55 18.52
N LYS A 150 -3.61 16.38 18.41
CA LYS A 150 -4.15 17.13 19.54
C LYS A 150 -4.87 16.16 20.47
N LYS A 151 -4.50 16.22 21.75
CA LYS A 151 -5.26 15.56 22.82
C LYS A 151 -6.57 16.33 22.96
N GLU A 152 -7.70 15.69 22.72
CA GLU A 152 -8.96 16.16 23.31
C GLU A 152 -8.78 16.15 24.82
N ASN A 153 -9.17 17.24 25.47
CA ASN A 153 -9.10 17.41 26.92
C ASN A 153 -9.91 16.35 27.65
#